data_AF-A0A2I2DUV3-F1
#
_entry.id   AF-A0A2I2DUV3-F1
#
_cell.length_a   1.000
_cell.length_b   1.000
_cell.length_c   1.000
_cell.angle_alpha   90.00
_cell.angle_beta   90.00
_cell.angle_gamma   90.00
#
_symmetry.space_group_name_H-M   'P 1'
#
loop_
_entity.id
_entity.type
_entity.pdbx_description
1 polymer ?
#
loop_
_entity_poly.entity_id
_entity_poly.type
_entity_poly.pdbx_seq_one_letter_code
_entity_poly.pdbx_strand_id
1 'polypeptide(L)'
;MKKSILIIATVAFSIININATNEKSILNTSNEVVSFTKENIAQVFDWKVETDKGSYSGTSLSLENAKEMIALSSSGEIVLGTEIQSYLVLKSEINTSRNYFWEVETATGSAKGYASSEDYANKMIQLVASGDAVISKIIISQPQQ
;
A
#
# COMPACT_ATOMS: atom_id res chain seq x y z
N MET A 1 -25.42 18.46 20.09
CA MET A 1 -25.37 17.85 18.74
C MET A 1 -24.81 16.45 18.88
N LYS A 2 -25.55 15.41 18.48
CA LYS A 2 -25.03 14.03 18.52
C LYS A 2 -23.98 13.89 17.42
N LYS A 3 -22.71 13.69 17.79
CA LYS A 3 -21.63 13.45 16.82
C LYS A 3 -21.70 11.98 16.42
N SER A 4 -22.03 11.71 15.17
CA SER A 4 -22.00 10.37 14.60
C SER A 4 -20.54 9.93 14.42
N ILE A 5 -20.19 8.77 14.95
CA ILE A 5 -18.89 8.13 14.73
C ILE A 5 -18.99 7.39 13.38
N LEU A 6 -18.21 7.80 12.39
CA LEU A 6 -18.14 7.15 11.09
C LEU A 6 -16.97 6.16 11.11
N ILE A 7 -17.25 4.87 11.28
CA ILE A 7 -16.25 3.80 11.16
C ILE A 7 -16.35 3.25 9.73
N ILE A 8 -15.44 3.67 8.85
CA ILE A 8 -15.30 3.06 7.52
C ILE A 8 -14.16 2.04 7.60
N ALA A 9 -14.52 0.79 7.91
CA ALA A 9 -13.59 -0.34 7.80
C ALA A 9 -13.77 -0.98 6.42
N THR A 10 -13.05 -0.50 5.41
CA THR A 10 -13.02 -1.14 4.09
C THR A 10 -11.98 -2.26 4.12
N VAL A 11 -12.43 -3.48 4.44
CA VAL A 11 -11.59 -4.68 4.30
C VAL A 11 -11.74 -5.21 2.88
N ALA A 12 -10.73 -5.00 2.05
CA ALA A 12 -10.58 -5.74 0.80
C ALA A 12 -9.83 -7.05 1.09
N PHE A 13 -10.56 -8.15 1.30
CA PHE A 13 -10.10 -9.50 0.96
C PHE A 13 -10.34 -9.65 -0.57
N SER A 14 -9.48 -10.25 -1.40
CA SER A 14 -8.75 -11.51 -1.26
C SER A 14 -7.79 -11.69 -2.44
N ILE A 15 -6.61 -12.30 -2.26
CA ILE A 15 -6.16 -13.40 -3.14
C ILE A 15 -5.42 -14.45 -2.31
N ILE A 16 -5.90 -15.69 -2.41
CA ILE A 16 -5.39 -16.90 -1.77
C ILE A 16 -4.55 -17.67 -2.80
N ASN A 17 -3.43 -18.25 -2.33
CA ASN A 17 -2.59 -19.29 -2.97
C ASN A 17 -1.63 -18.86 -4.09
N ILE A 18 -0.34 -18.73 -3.75
CA ILE A 18 0.76 -18.81 -4.71
C ILE A 18 1.48 -20.15 -4.46
N ASN A 19 1.26 -21.11 -5.33
CA ASN A 19 2.17 -22.24 -5.53
C ASN A 19 2.52 -22.30 -7.01
N ALA A 20 3.79 -22.06 -7.35
CA ALA A 20 4.43 -22.56 -8.57
C ALA A 20 5.95 -22.46 -8.42
N THR A 21 6.58 -23.52 -7.92
CA THR A 21 8.00 -23.82 -8.16
C THR A 21 8.18 -24.09 -9.65
N ASN A 22 9.14 -23.43 -10.30
CA ASN A 22 9.77 -23.94 -11.51
C ASN A 22 11.25 -23.57 -11.50
N GLU A 23 12.08 -24.58 -11.23
CA GLU A 23 13.50 -24.57 -11.56
C GLU A 23 13.68 -24.69 -13.08
N LYS A 24 14.46 -23.78 -13.68
CA LYS A 24 15.56 -24.13 -14.60
C LYS A 24 16.34 -22.87 -15.03
N SER A 25 17.64 -22.91 -14.75
CA SER A 25 18.70 -22.03 -15.30
C SER A 25 18.87 -22.25 -16.82
N ILE A 26 19.56 -21.44 -17.65
CA ILE A 26 20.82 -20.69 -17.56
C ILE A 26 20.82 -19.64 -18.71
N LEU A 27 21.39 -18.42 -18.53
CA LEU A 27 22.49 -17.83 -19.34
C LEU A 27 22.65 -16.31 -19.17
N ASN A 28 23.91 -15.92 -18.98
CA ASN A 28 24.43 -14.61 -18.64
C ASN A 28 24.20 -13.52 -19.69
N THR A 29 23.79 -12.33 -19.26
CA THR A 29 24.45 -11.06 -19.64
C THR A 29 24.14 -10.05 -18.53
N SER A 30 25.20 -9.54 -17.88
CA SER A 30 25.13 -8.54 -16.82
C SER A 30 24.70 -7.19 -17.38
N ASN A 31 23.39 -6.91 -17.31
CA ASN A 31 22.88 -5.63 -16.88
C ASN A 31 22.09 -5.95 -15.61
N GLU A 32 22.45 -5.43 -14.44
CA GLU A 32 21.58 -5.52 -13.26
C GLU A 32 20.31 -4.69 -13.50
N VAL A 33 19.42 -5.20 -14.35
CA VAL A 33 18.01 -4.92 -14.25
C VAL A 33 17.63 -5.65 -12.97
N VAL A 34 17.56 -4.93 -11.85
CA VAL A 34 16.95 -5.46 -10.63
C VAL A 34 15.56 -5.93 -11.05
N SER A 35 15.42 -7.25 -11.24
CA SER A 35 14.15 -7.87 -11.60
C SER A 35 13.31 -7.83 -10.33
N PHE A 36 12.57 -6.75 -10.15
CA PHE A 36 11.58 -6.68 -9.09
C PHE A 36 10.60 -7.82 -9.33
N THR A 37 10.41 -8.68 -8.35
CA THR A 37 9.41 -9.73 -8.34
C THR A 37 8.27 -9.31 -7.41
N LYS A 38 7.17 -10.07 -7.40
CA LYS A 38 6.09 -9.86 -6.42
C LYS A 38 6.61 -9.91 -4.97
N GLU A 39 7.73 -10.60 -4.71
CA GLU A 39 8.38 -10.66 -3.39
C GLU A 39 9.01 -9.33 -2.95
N ASN A 40 9.22 -8.39 -3.88
CA ASN A 40 9.73 -7.05 -3.59
C ASN A 40 8.62 -6.06 -3.24
N ILE A 41 7.35 -6.50 -3.21
CA ILE A 41 6.21 -5.68 -2.81
C ILE A 41 6.03 -5.77 -1.29
N ALA A 42 5.79 -4.64 -0.66
CA ALA A 42 5.35 -4.55 0.73
C ALA A 42 3.96 -3.91 0.78
N GLN A 43 3.18 -4.32 1.77
CA GLN A 43 1.98 -3.61 2.19
C GLN A 43 2.35 -2.71 3.36
N VAL A 44 1.95 -1.46 3.28
CA VAL A 44 2.09 -0.47 4.34
C VAL A 44 0.73 0.04 4.77
N PHE A 45 0.63 0.49 6.02
CA PHE A 45 -0.59 0.93 6.67
C PHE A 45 -0.42 2.37 7.11
N ASP A 46 -1.01 3.29 6.37
CA ASP A 46 -1.07 4.69 6.74
C ASP A 46 -2.21 4.86 7.74
N TRP A 47 -1.89 5.42 8.89
CA TRP A 47 -2.83 5.61 9.98
C TRP A 47 -2.93 7.08 10.34
N LYS A 48 -4.12 7.47 10.80
CA LYS A 48 -4.42 8.79 11.30
C LYS A 48 -5.36 8.68 12.50
N VAL A 49 -5.15 9.54 13.49
CA VAL A 49 -6.06 9.72 14.62
C VAL A 49 -6.30 11.21 14.85
N GLU A 50 -7.57 11.58 14.95
CA GLU A 50 -8.03 12.92 15.31
C GLU A 50 -8.53 12.90 16.75
N THR A 51 -8.10 13.87 17.54
CA THR A 51 -8.41 13.99 18.96
C THR A 51 -8.94 15.39 19.30
N ASP A 52 -9.35 15.60 20.55
CA ASP A 52 -9.71 16.93 21.05
C ASP A 52 -8.51 17.90 21.14
N LYS A 53 -7.27 17.41 20.96
CA LYS A 53 -6.04 18.22 21.01
C LYS A 53 -5.39 18.44 19.66
N GLY A 54 -5.61 17.56 18.69
CA GLY A 54 -4.99 17.68 17.38
C GLY A 54 -5.22 16.49 16.48
N SER A 55 -4.32 16.31 15.52
CA SER A 55 -4.31 15.15 14.62
C SER A 55 -2.90 14.60 14.52
N TYR A 56 -2.80 13.27 14.54
CA TYR A 56 -1.56 12.54 14.40
C TYR A 56 -1.68 11.55 13.26
N SER A 57 -0.60 11.32 12.54
CA SER A 57 -0.56 10.35 11.46
C SER A 57 0.82 9.71 11.35
N GLY A 58 0.86 8.58 10.66
CA GLY A 58 2.10 7.87 10.39
C GLY A 58 1.87 6.66 9.49
N THR A 59 2.93 5.88 9.34
CA THR A 59 2.92 4.67 8.51
C THR A 59 3.49 3.52 9.31
N SER A 60 2.87 2.35 9.17
CA SER A 60 3.29 1.12 9.83
C SER A 60 3.38 -0.04 8.84
N LEU A 61 4.20 -1.03 9.17
CA LEU A 61 4.41 -2.22 8.34
C LEU A 61 3.39 -3.34 8.62
N SER A 62 2.52 -3.14 9.61
CA SER A 62 1.44 -4.06 9.94
C SER A 62 0.22 -3.28 10.46
N LEU A 63 -0.96 -3.87 10.29
CA LEU A 63 -2.20 -3.33 10.85
C LEU A 63 -2.14 -3.25 12.38
N GLU A 64 -1.48 -4.20 13.03
CA GLU A 64 -1.36 -4.23 14.49
C GLU A 64 -0.51 -3.07 14.99
N ASN A 65 0.65 -2.83 14.37
CA ASN A 65 1.49 -1.70 14.72
C ASN A 65 0.77 -0.37 14.44
N ALA A 66 -0.01 -0.27 13.37
CA ALA A 66 -0.81 0.93 13.09
C ALA A 66 -1.82 1.23 14.22
N LYS A 67 -2.49 0.19 14.73
CA LYS A 67 -3.43 0.32 15.87
C LYS A 67 -2.70 0.69 17.16
N GLU A 68 -1.55 0.06 17.42
CA GLU A 68 -0.71 0.39 18.58
C GLU A 68 -0.25 1.85 18.52
N MET A 69 0.23 2.30 17.37
CA MET A 69 0.66 3.69 17.18
C MET A 69 -0.49 4.69 17.38
N ILE A 70 -1.69 4.39 16.88
CA ILE A 70 -2.88 5.21 17.17
C ILE A 70 -3.11 5.31 18.68
N ALA A 71 -3.11 4.17 19.39
CA ALA A 71 -3.37 4.14 20.83
C ALA A 71 -2.31 4.91 21.64
N LEU A 72 -1.04 4.80 21.25
CA LEU A 72 0.07 5.53 21.86
C LEU A 72 -0.02 7.03 21.58
N SER A 73 -0.26 7.42 20.33
CA SER A 73 -0.31 8.83 19.90
C SER A 73 -1.50 9.58 20.46
N SER A 74 -2.62 8.92 20.74
CA SER A 74 -3.81 9.54 21.34
C SER A 74 -3.92 9.32 22.85
N SER A 75 -2.87 8.84 23.51
CA SER A 75 -2.93 8.48 24.93
C SER A 75 -3.21 9.71 25.81
N GLY A 76 -4.27 9.62 26.62
CA GLY A 76 -4.71 10.73 27.48
C GLY A 76 -5.57 11.79 26.78
N GLU A 77 -5.90 11.60 25.51
CA GLU A 77 -6.75 12.51 24.72
C GLU A 77 -8.09 11.85 24.36
N ILE A 78 -9.09 12.67 24.02
CA ILE A 78 -10.39 12.16 23.56
C ILE A 78 -10.30 11.93 22.06
N VAL A 79 -10.36 10.65 21.65
CA VAL A 79 -10.38 10.27 20.24
C VAL A 79 -11.72 10.68 19.60
N LEU A 80 -11.64 11.47 18.53
CA LEU A 80 -12.77 11.93 17.73
C LEU A 80 -12.94 11.08 16.45
N GLY A 81 -11.84 10.55 15.92
CA GLY A 81 -11.86 9.71 14.73
C GLY A 81 -10.52 9.00 14.48
N THR A 82 -10.57 7.87 13.79
CA THR A 82 -9.40 7.08 13.40
C THR A 82 -9.55 6.57 11.99
N GLU A 83 -8.46 6.50 11.25
CA GLU A 83 -8.42 6.00 9.88
C GLU A 83 -7.16 5.15 9.70
N ILE A 84 -7.30 4.00 9.02
CA ILE A 84 -6.17 3.18 8.58
C ILE A 84 -6.43 2.79 7.11
N GLN A 85 -5.52 3.18 6.22
CA GLN A 85 -5.55 2.78 4.81
C GLN A 85 -4.32 1.93 4.49
N SER A 86 -4.50 0.90 3.66
CA SER A 86 -3.39 0.06 3.22
C SER A 86 -3.03 0.30 1.77
N TYR A 87 -1.74 0.36 1.49
CA TYR A 87 -1.20 0.58 0.14
C TYR A 87 -0.07 -0.41 -0.17
N LEU A 88 0.08 -0.75 -1.44
CA LEU A 88 1.23 -1.49 -1.93
C LEU A 88 2.35 -0.52 -2.33
N VAL A 89 3.58 -0.86 -1.94
CA VAL A 89 4.80 -0.11 -2.27
C VAL A 89 5.92 -1.08 -2.59
N LEU A 90 6.97 -0.60 -3.28
CA LEU A 90 8.22 -1.36 -3.34
C LEU A 90 8.89 -1.37 -1.96
N LYS A 91 9.43 -2.52 -1.55
CA LYS A 91 10.18 -2.67 -0.29
C LYS A 91 11.34 -1.68 -0.18
N SER A 92 12.01 -1.38 -1.29
CA SER A 92 13.08 -0.40 -1.37
C SER A 92 12.61 1.06 -1.20
N GLU A 93 11.30 1.30 -1.30
CA GLU A 93 10.69 2.64 -1.31
C GLU A 93 9.84 2.92 -0.07
N ILE A 94 9.77 1.99 0.90
CA ILE A 94 8.96 2.12 2.12
C ILE A 94 9.22 3.45 2.85
N ASN A 95 10.48 3.89 2.90
CA ASN A 95 10.90 5.11 3.61
C ASN A 95 11.14 6.30 2.68
N THR A 96 10.58 6.27 1.46
CA THR A 96 10.74 7.35 0.47
C THR A 96 9.47 8.15 0.31
N SER A 97 9.57 9.36 -0.26
CA SER A 97 8.40 10.18 -0.56
C SER A 97 7.48 9.46 -1.54
N ARG A 98 6.25 9.18 -1.10
CA ARG A 98 5.20 8.54 -1.90
C ARG A 98 4.44 9.58 -2.70
N ASN A 99 4.96 9.91 -3.88
CA ASN A 99 4.48 11.03 -4.69
C ASN A 99 3.41 10.65 -5.73
N TYR A 100 3.39 9.37 -6.13
CA TYR A 100 2.51 8.90 -7.19
C TYR A 100 1.58 7.83 -6.65
N PHE A 101 0.29 8.16 -6.63
CA PHE A 101 -0.76 7.19 -6.38
C PHE A 101 -1.03 6.40 -7.65
N TRP A 102 -1.26 5.10 -7.53
CA TRP A 102 -1.64 4.25 -8.64
C TRP A 102 -2.71 3.24 -8.25
N GLU A 103 -3.57 2.93 -9.23
CA GLU A 103 -4.56 1.86 -9.15
C GLU A 103 -4.55 1.05 -10.45
N VAL A 104 -4.84 -0.24 -10.35
CA VAL A 104 -5.05 -1.11 -11.50
C VAL A 104 -6.21 -2.05 -11.21
N GLU A 105 -7.05 -2.21 -12.22
CA GLU A 105 -8.11 -3.21 -12.28
C GLU A 105 -7.76 -4.22 -13.35
N THR A 106 -7.86 -5.49 -12.99
CA THR A 106 -7.65 -6.64 -13.87
C THR A 106 -8.91 -7.48 -13.95
N ALA A 107 -8.95 -8.47 -14.83
CA ALA A 107 -10.12 -9.34 -14.99
C ALA A 107 -10.49 -10.11 -13.70
N THR A 108 -9.52 -10.34 -12.80
CA THR A 108 -9.75 -11.11 -11.57
C THR A 108 -9.71 -10.29 -10.28
N GLY A 109 -9.35 -9.00 -10.33
CA GLY A 109 -9.28 -8.19 -9.11
C GLY A 109 -8.78 -6.77 -9.34
N SER A 110 -8.43 -6.09 -8.24
CA SER A 110 -7.87 -4.75 -8.27
C SER A 110 -6.80 -4.57 -7.21
N ALA A 111 -5.89 -3.63 -7.44
CA ALA A 111 -4.83 -3.27 -6.53
C ALA A 111 -4.56 -1.77 -6.59
N LYS A 112 -4.13 -1.21 -5.47
CA LYS A 112 -3.72 0.20 -5.37
C LYS A 112 -2.49 0.36 -4.51
N GLY A 113 -1.79 1.45 -4.74
CA GLY A 113 -0.56 1.71 -4.00
C GLY A 113 0.03 3.07 -4.27
N TYR A 114 1.26 3.22 -3.79
CA TYR A 114 2.06 4.40 -4.01
C TYR A 114 3.44 4.02 -4.56
N ALA A 115 4.06 4.99 -5.21
CA ALA A 115 5.44 4.91 -5.69
C ALA A 115 6.13 6.27 -5.56
N SER A 116 7.46 6.26 -5.57
CA SER A 116 8.23 7.51 -5.50
C SER A 116 8.23 8.29 -6.82
N SER A 117 8.06 7.57 -7.95
CA SER A 117 8.01 8.12 -9.30
C SER A 117 6.94 7.44 -10.16
N GLU A 118 6.55 8.08 -11.27
CA GLU A 118 5.63 7.50 -12.25
C GLU A 118 6.19 6.21 -12.89
N ASP A 119 7.50 6.13 -13.11
CA ASP A 119 8.14 4.92 -13.63
C ASP A 119 7.98 3.76 -12.65
N TYR A 120 8.14 4.01 -11.35
CA TYR A 120 7.93 2.99 -10.32
C TYR A 120 6.45 2.62 -10.17
N ALA A 121 5.52 3.57 -10.33
CA ALA A 121 4.09 3.27 -10.38
C ALA A 121 3.75 2.32 -11.55
N ASN A 122 4.29 2.59 -12.74
CA ASN A 122 4.11 1.70 -13.90
C ASN A 122 4.72 0.30 -13.65
N LYS A 123 5.91 0.22 -13.04
CA LYS A 123 6.51 -1.06 -12.66
C LYS A 123 5.64 -1.81 -11.65
N MET A 124 5.13 -1.14 -10.62
CA MET A 124 4.24 -1.76 -9.64
C MET A 124 2.99 -2.34 -10.29
N ILE A 125 2.33 -1.59 -11.17
CA ILE A 125 1.17 -2.06 -11.93
C ILE A 125 1.52 -3.32 -12.74
N GLN A 126 2.64 -3.33 -13.46
CA GLN A 126 3.08 -4.49 -14.23
C GLN A 126 3.31 -5.72 -13.34
N LEU A 127 3.89 -5.52 -12.15
CA LEU A 127 4.17 -6.61 -11.22
C LEU A 127 2.88 -7.21 -10.64
N VAL A 128 1.96 -6.36 -10.17
CA VAL A 128 0.73 -6.85 -9.53
C VAL A 128 -0.24 -7.46 -10.54
N ALA A 129 -0.34 -6.90 -11.75
CA ALA A 129 -1.19 -7.41 -12.82
C ALA A 129 -0.54 -8.54 -13.65
N SER A 130 0.71 -8.92 -13.35
CA SER A 130 1.40 -9.97 -14.10
C SER A 130 0.63 -11.29 -14.04
N GLY A 131 0.28 -11.80 -15.22
CA GLY A 131 -0.51 -13.01 -15.41
C GLY A 131 -2.01 -12.79 -15.56
N ASP A 132 -2.48 -11.53 -15.56
CA ASP A 132 -3.90 -11.18 -15.70
C ASP A 132 -4.09 -10.07 -16.75
N ALA A 133 -5.28 -10.00 -17.34
CA ALA A 133 -5.63 -8.97 -18.31
C ALA A 133 -5.98 -7.66 -17.59
N VAL A 134 -5.25 -6.59 -17.88
CA VAL A 134 -5.53 -5.24 -17.35
C VAL A 134 -6.77 -4.68 -18.04
N ILE A 135 -7.79 -4.33 -17.24
CA ILE A 135 -9.02 -3.66 -17.69
C ILE A 135 -8.80 -2.15 -17.67
N SER A 136 -8.29 -1.63 -16.55
CA SER A 136 -8.07 -0.19 -16.36
C SER A 136 -6.85 0.07 -15.49
N LYS A 137 -6.22 1.25 -15.67
CA LYS A 137 -5.15 1.72 -14.79
C LYS A 137 -5.21 3.23 -14.61
N ILE A 138 -4.82 3.69 -13.44
CA ILE A 138 -4.76 5.10 -13.05
C ILE A 138 -3.39 5.35 -12.41
N ILE A 139 -2.73 6.44 -12.79
CA ILE A 139 -1.56 6.97 -12.09
C ILE A 139 -1.76 8.48 -11.96
N ILE A 140 -1.64 9.00 -10.74
CA ILE A 140 -1.84 10.41 -10.44
C ILE A 140 -0.66 10.88 -9.58
N SER A 141 -0.08 12.02 -9.95
CA SER A 141 0.86 12.75 -9.09
C SER A 141 0.08 13.33 -7.91
N GLN A 142 0.03 12.57 -6.83
CA GLN A 142 -0.66 12.89 -5.60
C GLN A 142 0.24 12.45 -4.46
N PRO A 143 1.00 13.37 -3.84
CA PRO A 143 1.76 13.06 -2.65
C PRO A 143 0.85 12.49 -1.57
N GLN A 144 1.36 11.48 -0.86
CA GLN A 144 0.74 10.99 0.37
C GLN A 144 0.51 12.17 1.33
N GLN A 145 -0.72 12.30 1.81
CA GLN A 145 -1.15 13.36 2.74
C GLN A 145 -0.95 12.97 4.20
#